data_AF-A0A832NLC8-F1
#
_entry.id   AF-A0A832NLC8-F1
#
_cell.length_a   1.000
_cell.length_b   1.000
_cell.length_c   1.000
_cell.angle_alpha   90.00
_cell.angle_beta   90.00
_cell.angle_gamma   90.00
#
_symmetry.space_group_name_H-M   'P 1'
#
loop_
_entity.id
_entity.type
_entity.pdbx_description
1 polymer ?
#
loop_
_entity_poly.entity_id
_entity_poly.type
_entity_poly.pdbx_seq_one_letter_code
_entity_poly.pdbx_strand_id
1 'polypeptide(L)' 'YILQLGSFSDELNAKGLVENIEQVGFEAFLEPLFSEHGTVWRVRLGPYSSRDQANQAAENLRERIGRDGLIMRYE' A
#
# COMPACT_ATOMS: atom_id res chain seq x y z
N TYR A 1 5.58 -4.38 -9.86
CA TYR A 1 4.19 -3.95 -9.61
C TYR A 1 4.04 -3.64 -8.14
N ILE A 2 3.23 -2.67 -7.78
CA ILE A 2 2.85 -2.41 -6.38
C ILE A 2 1.34 -2.37 -6.26
N LEU A 3 0.87 -2.60 -5.04
CA LEU A 3 -0.51 -2.39 -4.65
C LEU A 3 -0.58 -1.13 -3.78
N GLN A 4 -1.20 -0.06 -4.27
CA GLN A 4 -1.39 1.16 -3.50
C GLN A 4 -2.73 1.10 -2.75
N LEU A 5 -2.66 1.18 -1.41
CA LEU A 5 -3.83 1.06 -0.54
C LEU A 5 -4.41 2.39 -0.08
N GLY A 6 -3.63 3.47 -0.20
CA GLY A 6 -4.08 4.79 0.22
C GLY A 6 -3.03 5.87 0.03
N SER A 7 -3.48 7.10 0.17
CA SER A 7 -2.66 8.31 0.15
C SER A 7 -3.19 9.22 1.24
N PHE A 8 -2.32 9.62 2.15
CA PHE A 8 -2.68 10.34 3.37
C PHE A 8 -1.92 11.66 3.44
N SER A 9 -2.57 12.73 3.86
CA SER A 9 -1.88 13.99 4.20
C SER A 9 -1.21 13.93 5.57
N ASP A 10 -1.64 13.01 6.43
CA ASP A 10 -1.13 12.80 7.79
C ASP A 10 -0.27 11.53 7.84
N GLU A 11 0.98 11.67 8.32
CA GLU A 11 1.95 10.58 8.40
C GLU A 11 1.54 9.51 9.42
N LEU A 12 0.96 9.89 10.56
CA LEU A 12 0.57 8.97 11.62
C LEU A 12 -0.57 8.06 11.18
N ASN A 13 -1.56 8.61 10.46
CA ASN A 13 -2.62 7.81 9.86
C ASN A 13 -2.07 6.80 8.83
N ALA A 14 -1.08 7.22 8.04
CA ALA A 14 -0.44 6.37 7.06
C ALA A 14 0.37 5.24 7.74
N LYS A 15 1.11 5.57 8.79
CA LYS A 15 1.86 4.61 9.64
C LYS A 15 0.95 3.59 10.29
N GLY A 16 -0.16 4.05 10.90
CA GLY A 16 -1.13 3.15 11.51
C GLY A 16 -1.74 2.16 10.52
N LEU A 17 -1.89 2.54 9.24
CA LEU A 17 -2.31 1.57 8.23
C LEU A 17 -1.21 0.53 7.93
N VAL A 18 0.05 0.95 7.77
CA VAL A 18 1.16 0.01 7.57
C VAL A 18 1.21 -1.01 8.70
N GLU A 19 1.19 -0.56 9.95
CA GLU A 19 1.25 -1.44 11.12
C GLU A 19 0.10 -2.46 11.14
N ASN A 20 -1.13 -2.04 10.82
CA ASN A 20 -2.28 -2.95 10.74
C ASN A 20 -2.11 -4.01 9.64
N ILE A 21 -1.50 -3.65 8.51
CA ILE A 21 -1.26 -4.56 7.39
C ILE A 21 -0.13 -5.55 7.72
N GLU A 22 0.93 -5.07 8.37
CA GLU A 22 2.03 -5.92 8.83
C GLU A 22 1.56 -6.94 9.87
N GLN A 23 0.66 -6.55 10.79
CA GLN A 23 0.07 -7.45 11.77
C GLN A 23 -0.71 -8.61 11.15
N VAL A 24 -1.30 -8.43 9.97
CA VAL A 24 -2.00 -9.50 9.24
C VAL A 24 -1.08 -10.24 8.26
N GLY A 25 0.22 -9.96 8.28
CA GLY A 25 1.26 -10.74 7.61
C GLY A 25 1.64 -10.30 6.20
N PHE A 26 1.39 -9.04 5.82
CA PHE A 26 1.85 -8.50 4.53
C PHE A 26 2.96 -7.48 4.72
N GLU A 27 3.86 -7.42 3.75
CA GLU A 27 4.91 -6.40 3.69
C GLU A 27 4.33 -5.11 3.09
N ALA A 28 4.01 -4.15 3.95
CA ALA A 28 3.57 -2.81 3.58
C ALA A 28 4.64 -1.78 3.93
N PHE A 29 4.69 -0.70 3.16
CA PHE A 29 5.63 0.39 3.41
C PHE A 29 5.00 1.75 3.07
N LEU A 30 5.60 2.79 3.65
CA LEU A 30 5.28 4.18 3.37
C LEU A 30 6.23 4.74 2.32
N GLU A 31 5.65 5.41 1.33
CA GLU A 31 6.41 6.15 0.33
C GLU A 31 5.95 7.62 0.35
N PRO A 32 6.82 8.55 0.79
CA PRO A 32 6.52 9.97 0.74
C PRO A 32 6.56 10.47 -0.71
N LEU A 33 5.51 11.19 -1.10
CA LEU A 33 5.49 12.01 -2.30
C LEU A 33 5.49 13.47 -1.89
N PHE A 34 6.59 14.16 -2.19
CA PHE A 34 6.71 15.59 -1.98
C PHE A 34 6.08 16.34 -3.16
N SER A 35 5.22 17.32 -2.87
CA SER A 35 4.60 18.20 -3.87
C SER A 35 4.58 19.64 -3.38
N GLU A 36 4.31 20.59 -4.28
CA GLU A 36 4.14 22.01 -3.92
C GLU A 36 3.00 22.25 -2.93
N HIS A 37 2.02 21.34 -2.88
CA HIS A 37 0.87 21.41 -1.96
C HIS A 37 1.08 20.66 -0.64
N GLY A 38 2.31 20.18 -0.39
CA GLY A 38 2.67 19.41 0.79
C GLY A 38 3.01 17.95 0.50
N THR A 39 3.31 17.20 1.56
CA THR A 39 3.68 15.79 1.47
C THR A 39 2.44 14.90 1.49
N VAL A 40 2.39 13.94 0.58
CA VAL A 40 1.41 12.86 0.57
C VAL A 40 2.12 11.55 0.92
N TRP A 41 1.63 10.87 1.94
CA TRP A 41 2.14 9.59 2.40
C TRP A 41 1.37 8.46 1.75
N ARG A 42 2.02 7.72 0.83
CA ARG A 42 1.39 6.61 0.11
C ARG A 42 1.67 5.31 0.85
N VAL A 43 0.62 4.55 1.14
CA VAL A 43 0.75 3.20 1.72
C VAL A 43 0.70 2.18 0.59
N ARG A 44 1.75 1.36 0.48
CA ARG A 44 1.95 0.42 -0.64
C ARG A 44 2.37 -0.95 -0.13
N LEU A 45 2.06 -2.00 -0.91
CA LEU A 45 2.60 -3.36 -0.72
C LEU A 45 3.46 -3.76 -1.92
N GLY A 46 4.45 -4.63 -1.67
CA GLY A 46 5.37 -5.18 -2.65
C GLY A 46 6.79 -4.59 -2.53
N PRO A 47 7.57 -4.52 -3.62
CA PRO A 47 7.18 -4.71 -5.02
C PRO A 47 7.05 -6.18 -5.45
N TYR A 48 6.04 -6.45 -6.29
CA TYR A 48 5.77 -7.75 -6.91
C TYR A 48 6.40 -7.86 -8.31
N SER A 49 6.88 -9.05 -8.67
CA SER A 49 7.57 -9.27 -9.95
C SER A 49 6.62 -9.26 -11.16
N SER A 50 5.34 -9.57 -10.96
CA SER A 50 4.31 -9.60 -12.01
C SER A 50 3.00 -8.99 -11.55
N ARG A 51 2.11 -8.68 -12.51
CA ARG A 51 0.75 -8.21 -12.22
C ARG A 51 -0.06 -9.29 -11.50
N ASP A 52 0.16 -10.55 -11.86
CA ASP A 52 -0.55 -11.69 -11.28
C ASP A 52 -0.17 -11.90 -9.80
N GLN A 53 1.11 -11.75 -9.44
CA GLN A 53 1.52 -11.76 -8.03
C GLN A 53 0.87 -10.61 -7.24
N ALA A 54 0.77 -9.41 -7.84
CA ALA A 54 0.09 -8.29 -7.21
C ALA A 54 -1.43 -8.53 -7.06
N ASN A 55 -2.08 -9.18 -8.04
CA ASN A 55 -3.49 -9.57 -7.96
C ASN A 55 -3.72 -10.57 -6.81
N GLN A 56 -2.90 -11.62 -6.73
CA GLN A 56 -3.00 -12.61 -5.64
C GLN A 56 -2.81 -11.96 -4.27
N ALA A 57 -1.86 -11.04 -4.13
CA ALA A 57 -1.69 -10.29 -2.90
C ALA A 57 -2.90 -9.40 -2.56
N ALA A 58 -3.49 -8.75 -3.56
CA ALA A 58 -4.69 -7.92 -3.38
C ALA A 58 -5.91 -8.75 -2.94
N GLU A 59 -6.12 -9.93 -3.52
CA GLU A 59 -7.18 -10.86 -3.14
C GLU A 59 -6.99 -11.34 -1.69
N ASN A 60 -5.80 -11.82 -1.34
CA ASN A 60 -5.47 -12.25 0.02
C ASN A 60 -5.66 -11.12 1.05
N LEU A 61 -5.27 -9.89 0.70
CA LEU A 61 -5.44 -8.73 1.58
C LEU A 61 -6.92 -8.42 1.78
N ARG A 62 -7.71 -8.42 0.70
CA ARG A 62 -9.15 -8.19 0.75
C ARG A 62 -9.84 -9.20 1.64
N GLU A 63 -9.46 -10.48 1.57
CA GLU A 63 -10.02 -11.52 2.44
C GLU A 63 -9.68 -11.31 3.92
N ARG A 64 -8.47 -10.80 4.23
CA ARG A 64 -8.01 -10.62 5.61
C ARG A 64 -8.50 -9.34 6.28
N ILE A 65 -8.57 -8.23 5.55
CA ILE A 65 -8.88 -6.91 6.13
C ILE A 65 -10.00 -6.15 5.43
N GLY A 66 -10.64 -6.74 4.41
CA GLY A 66 -11.78 -6.12 3.71
C GLY A 66 -11.43 -4.86 2.91
N ARG A 67 -10.16 -4.70 2.52
CA ARG A 67 -9.69 -3.53 1.75
C ARG A 67 -9.20 -3.91 0.37
N ASP A 68 -9.58 -3.10 -0.62
CA ASP A 68 -9.05 -3.18 -1.98
C ASP A 68 -7.86 -2.22 -2.15
N GLY A 69 -7.03 -2.51 -3.16
CA GLY A 69 -5.91 -1.65 -3.54
C GLY A 69 -5.79 -1.49 -5.05
N LEU A 70 -5.09 -0.44 -5.46
CA LEU A 70 -4.82 -0.15 -6.86
C LEU A 70 -3.50 -0.79 -7.28
N ILE A 71 -3.55 -1.72 -8.25
CA ILE A 71 -2.35 -2.34 -8.80
C ILE A 71 -1.78 -1.46 -9.90
N MET A 72 -0.50 -1.10 -9.76
CA MET A 72 0.22 -0.27 -10.73
C MET A 72 1.63 -0.79 -10.99
N ARG A 73 2.17 -0.44 -12.15
CA ARG A 73 3.58 -0.68 -12.45
C ARG A 73 4.42 0.20 -11.52
N TYR A 74 5.46 -0.39 -10.96
CA TYR A 74 6.43 0.33 -10.15
C TYR A 74 7.55 0.72 -11.11
N GLU A 75 7.78 2.02 -11.25
CA GLU A 75 8.81 2.62 -12.12
C GLU A 75 10.05 2.98 -11.32
#